data_AF-A1S098-F1
#
_entry.id   AF-A1S098-F1
#
_cell.length_a   1.000
_cell.length_b   1.000
_cell.length_c   1.000
_cell.angle_alpha   90.00
_cell.angle_beta   90.00
_cell.angle_gamma   90.00
#
_symmetry.space_group_name_H-M   'P 1'
#
loop_
_entity.id
_entity.type
_entity.pdbx_description
1 polymer ?
#
loop_
_entity_poly.entity_id
_entity_poly.type
_entity_poly.pdbx_seq_one_letter_code
_entity_poly.pdbx_strand_id
1 'polypeptide(L)'
;MQRYVRLAAASLALSATLMLVLGFAYPALVWALSLAVPKSGPELASCYGEKPQFFKPFAPENTSSGCDPFVPLDYALRQVPEVSRKTGLPEELVARVLRENAEKYRAANLYVLGPGYDIVNVVEVNKELAKLAERKGGGGG
;
A
#
# COMPACT_ATOMS: atom_id res chain seq x y z
N MET A 1 -39.67 -23.44 36.22
CA MET A 1 -38.40 -22.74 36.53
C MET A 1 -37.15 -23.42 35.95
N GLN A 2 -36.86 -24.70 36.26
CA GLN A 2 -35.57 -25.35 35.94
C GLN A 2 -35.19 -25.38 34.45
N ARG A 3 -36.16 -25.54 33.53
CA ARG A 3 -35.88 -25.51 32.08
C ARG A 3 -35.40 -24.14 31.60
N TYR A 4 -35.97 -23.06 32.11
CA TYR A 4 -35.59 -21.69 31.77
C TYR A 4 -34.17 -21.33 32.24
N VAL A 5 -33.79 -21.77 33.45
CA VAL A 5 -32.43 -21.55 33.98
C VAL A 5 -31.37 -22.28 33.15
N ARG A 6 -31.67 -23.52 32.71
CA ARG A 6 -30.76 -24.29 31.83
C ARG A 6 -30.61 -23.65 30.45
N LEU A 7 -31.70 -23.14 29.86
CA LEU A 7 -31.63 -22.41 28.60
C LEU A 7 -30.79 -21.12 28.74
N ALA A 8 -31.00 -20.34 29.80
CA ALA A 8 -30.24 -19.11 30.05
C ALA A 8 -28.74 -19.38 30.25
N ALA A 9 -28.39 -20.43 31.00
CA ALA A 9 -27.01 -20.86 31.19
C ALA A 9 -26.39 -21.34 29.87
N ALA A 10 -27.14 -22.09 29.04
CA ALA A 10 -26.66 -22.56 27.74
C ALA A 10 -26.40 -21.39 26.77
N SER A 11 -27.27 -20.37 26.75
CA SER A 11 -27.05 -19.17 25.92
C SER A 11 -25.85 -18.35 26.38
N LEU A 12 -25.63 -18.24 27.69
CA LEU A 12 -24.46 -17.55 28.25
C LEU A 12 -23.16 -18.31 27.95
N ALA A 13 -23.17 -19.63 28.11
CA ALA A 13 -22.03 -20.47 27.78
C ALA A 13 -21.69 -20.38 26.29
N LEU A 14 -22.69 -20.48 25.41
CA LEU A 14 -22.51 -20.32 23.97
C LEU A 14 -21.93 -18.95 23.60
N SER A 15 -22.45 -17.87 24.20
CA SER A 15 -21.97 -16.51 23.97
C SER A 15 -20.50 -16.35 24.42
N ALA A 16 -20.15 -16.89 25.60
CA ALA A 16 -18.79 -16.88 26.10
C ALA A 16 -17.84 -17.67 25.19
N THR A 17 -18.27 -18.85 24.71
CA THR A 17 -17.50 -19.64 23.75
C THR A 17 -17.27 -18.86 22.45
N LEU A 18 -18.30 -18.22 21.90
CA LEU A 18 -18.16 -17.42 20.67
C LEU A 18 -17.25 -16.21 20.88
N MET A 19 -17.31 -15.54 22.03
CA MET A 19 -16.37 -14.46 22.38
C MET A 19 -14.92 -14.96 22.41
N LEU A 20 -14.66 -16.12 23.01
CA LEU A 20 -13.31 -16.68 23.04
C LEU A 20 -12.83 -17.08 21.65
N VAL A 21 -13.70 -17.70 20.85
CA VAL A 21 -13.35 -18.13 19.49
C VAL A 21 -13.09 -16.93 18.58
N LEU A 22 -14.01 -15.97 18.51
CA LEU A 22 -13.89 -14.83 17.59
C LEU A 22 -12.98 -13.72 18.10
N GLY A 23 -12.93 -13.52 19.41
CA GLY A 23 -12.13 -12.47 20.05
C GLY A 23 -10.68 -12.85 20.29
N PHE A 24 -10.37 -14.15 20.41
CA PHE A 24 -9.01 -14.59 20.72
C PHE A 24 -8.48 -15.64 19.75
N ALA A 25 -9.18 -16.77 19.59
CA ALA A 25 -8.68 -17.87 18.76
C ALA A 25 -8.54 -17.45 17.29
N TYR A 26 -9.53 -16.72 16.75
CA TYR A 26 -9.52 -16.23 15.38
C TYR A 26 -8.38 -15.25 15.09
N PRO A 27 -8.23 -14.11 15.80
CA PRO A 27 -7.12 -13.20 15.54
C PRO A 27 -5.75 -13.84 15.79
N ALA A 28 -5.61 -14.74 16.78
CA ALA A 28 -4.36 -15.47 17.01
C ALA A 28 -4.00 -16.39 15.82
N LEU A 29 -4.98 -17.08 15.25
CA LEU A 29 -4.79 -17.93 14.07
C LEU A 29 -4.41 -17.09 12.84
N VAL A 30 -5.13 -15.99 12.59
CA VAL A 30 -4.82 -15.06 11.49
C VAL A 30 -3.41 -14.50 11.64
N TRP A 31 -3.05 -14.09 12.85
CA TRP A 31 -1.71 -13.61 13.17
C TRP A 31 -0.63 -14.67 12.90
N ALA A 32 -0.85 -15.92 13.37
CA ALA A 32 0.09 -17.02 13.16
C ALA A 32 0.28 -17.31 11.66
N LEU A 33 -0.81 -17.33 10.87
CA LEU A 33 -0.74 -17.52 9.43
C LEU A 33 -0.04 -16.36 8.71
N SER A 34 -0.20 -15.12 9.21
CA SER A 34 0.46 -13.94 8.65
C SER A 34 1.99 -14.03 8.73
N LEU A 35 2.56 -14.85 9.61
CA LEU A 35 4.01 -15.05 9.68
C LEU A 35 4.58 -15.78 8.46
N ALA A 36 3.73 -16.54 7.74
CA ALA A 36 4.13 -17.27 6.54
C ALA A 36 4.02 -16.45 5.25
N VAL A 37 3.38 -15.27 5.30
CA VAL A 37 3.18 -14.40 4.14
C VAL A 37 4.33 -13.37 4.07
N PRO A 38 4.94 -13.14 2.89
CA PRO A 38 5.93 -12.08 2.74
C PRO A 38 5.35 -10.73 3.16
N LYS A 39 6.08 -9.99 4.00
CA LYS A 39 5.63 -8.67 4.45
C LYS A 39 5.44 -7.75 3.23
N SER A 40 4.21 -7.35 2.97
CA SER A 40 3.93 -6.14 2.19
C SER A 40 4.49 -4.97 3.00
N GLY A 41 5.47 -4.25 2.46
CA GLY A 41 6.20 -3.22 3.21
C GLY A 41 5.30 -2.09 3.75
N PRO A 42 5.86 -1.16 4.56
CA PRO A 42 5.15 0.01 5.12
C PRO A 42 4.73 1.06 4.07
N GLU A 43 4.64 0.64 2.81
CA GLU A 43 4.45 1.48 1.65
C GLU A 43 3.10 2.19 1.62
N LEU A 44 2.10 1.62 2.31
CA LEU A 44 0.77 2.21 2.47
C LEU A 44 0.71 3.33 3.52
N ALA A 45 1.70 3.45 4.41
CA ALA A 45 1.70 4.41 5.51
C ALA A 45 2.52 5.69 5.22
N SER A 46 3.29 5.70 4.13
CA SER A 46 4.30 6.73 3.85
C SER A 46 3.72 8.13 3.53
N CYS A 47 2.44 8.28 3.22
CA CYS A 47 1.86 9.62 2.99
C CYS A 47 1.32 10.32 4.25
N TYR A 48 1.44 9.74 5.45
CA TYR A 48 1.19 10.47 6.70
C TYR A 48 2.45 11.23 7.15
N GLY A 49 2.52 12.53 6.83
CA GLY A 49 3.45 13.47 7.44
C GLY A 49 4.81 13.65 6.75
N GLU A 50 5.18 12.79 5.79
CA GLU A 50 6.38 12.97 5.00
C GLU A 50 6.09 13.75 3.70
N LYS A 51 6.88 14.79 3.44
CA LYS A 51 6.80 15.51 2.17
C LYS A 51 7.35 14.59 1.07
N PRO A 52 6.57 14.30 0.00
CA PRO A 52 7.07 13.50 -1.11
C PRO A 52 8.32 14.16 -1.72
N GLN A 53 9.41 13.40 -1.80
CA GLN A 53 10.71 13.90 -2.23
C GLN A 53 10.74 14.25 -3.73
N PHE A 54 10.10 13.42 -4.56
CA PHE A 54 10.10 13.59 -6.02
C PHE A 54 8.68 13.65 -6.59
N PHE A 55 8.01 12.52 -6.74
CA PHE A 55 6.63 12.45 -7.23
C PHE A 55 5.65 12.72 -6.12
N LYS A 56 4.65 13.55 -6.41
CA LYS A 56 3.58 13.94 -5.49
C LYS A 56 2.38 13.00 -5.67
N PRO A 57 1.79 12.47 -4.58
CA PRO A 57 0.50 11.77 -4.65
C PRO A 57 -0.63 12.77 -4.94
N PHE A 58 -1.87 12.29 -4.94
CA PHE A 58 -3.02 13.18 -4.93
C PHE A 58 -3.04 14.04 -3.66
N ALA A 59 -3.57 15.24 -3.78
CA ALA A 59 -3.81 16.09 -2.63
C ALA A 59 -4.80 15.40 -1.67
N PRO A 60 -4.61 15.50 -0.33
CA PRO A 60 -5.44 14.82 0.66
C PRO A 60 -6.95 15.04 0.44
N GLU A 61 -7.34 16.25 0.04
CA GLU A 61 -8.71 16.67 -0.27
C GLU A 61 -9.35 15.91 -1.45
N ASN A 62 -8.55 15.25 -2.29
CA ASN A 62 -9.00 14.47 -3.44
C ASN A 62 -8.98 12.95 -3.17
N THR A 63 -8.77 12.54 -1.91
CA THR A 63 -8.69 11.13 -1.50
C THR A 63 -9.66 10.84 -0.36
N SER A 64 -10.34 9.69 -0.39
CA SER A 64 -11.27 9.33 0.68
C SER A 64 -10.58 8.97 2.00
N SER A 65 -9.31 8.55 1.95
CA SER A 65 -8.49 8.14 3.11
C SER A 65 -7.54 9.25 3.60
N GLY A 66 -7.44 10.38 2.90
CA GLY A 66 -6.48 11.46 3.16
C GLY A 66 -5.04 11.18 2.70
N CYS A 67 -4.73 9.94 2.29
CA CYS A 67 -3.42 9.49 1.82
C CYS A 67 -3.63 8.28 0.91
N ASP A 68 -3.37 8.48 -0.39
CA ASP A 68 -3.36 7.42 -1.38
C ASP A 68 -1.98 7.41 -2.08
N PRO A 69 -1.15 6.37 -1.86
CA PRO A 69 0.13 6.25 -2.54
C PRO A 69 -0.02 5.82 -4.00
N PHE A 70 -1.21 5.37 -4.43
CA PHE A 70 -1.47 4.95 -5.80
C PHE A 70 -2.06 6.09 -6.62
N VAL A 71 -1.44 6.36 -7.77
CA VAL A 71 -1.91 7.36 -8.73
C VAL A 71 -1.98 6.77 -10.14
N PRO A 72 -2.84 7.29 -11.03
CA PRO A 72 -2.83 6.89 -12.44
C PRO A 72 -1.46 7.14 -13.08
N LEU A 73 -1.02 6.22 -13.94
CA LEU A 73 0.26 6.35 -14.66
C LEU A 73 0.37 7.69 -15.40
N ASP A 74 -0.69 8.12 -16.09
CA ASP A 74 -0.73 9.39 -16.81
C ASP A 74 -0.54 10.61 -15.89
N TYR A 75 -1.02 10.52 -14.66
CA TYR A 75 -0.83 11.57 -13.66
C TYR A 75 0.65 11.65 -13.23
N ALA A 76 1.31 10.51 -13.02
CA ALA A 76 2.72 10.47 -12.69
C ALA A 76 3.61 10.93 -13.86
N LEU A 77 3.28 10.53 -15.10
CA LEU A 77 4.03 10.91 -16.31
C LEU A 77 4.10 12.44 -16.50
N ARG A 78 3.03 13.17 -16.14
CA ARG A 78 3.02 14.65 -16.19
C ARG A 78 4.05 15.31 -15.28
N GLN A 79 4.52 14.62 -14.24
CA GLN A 79 5.50 15.15 -13.28
C GLN A 79 6.95 14.84 -13.69
N VAL A 80 7.17 14.00 -14.71
CA VAL A 80 8.51 13.52 -15.13
C VAL A 80 9.50 14.66 -15.41
N PRO A 81 9.15 15.73 -16.15
CA PRO A 81 10.12 16.79 -16.43
C PRO A 81 10.60 17.51 -15.16
N GLU A 82 9.70 17.73 -14.20
CA GLU A 82 10.06 18.36 -12.92
C GLU A 82 10.97 17.46 -12.08
N VAL A 83 10.64 16.16 -12.01
CA VAL A 83 11.40 15.17 -11.25
C VAL A 83 12.78 14.92 -11.86
N SER A 84 12.87 14.82 -13.18
CA SER A 84 14.12 14.72 -13.94
C SER A 84 15.06 15.87 -13.61
N ARG A 85 14.56 17.11 -13.65
CA ARG A 85 15.34 18.30 -13.28
C ARG A 85 15.83 18.28 -11.84
N LYS A 86 15.01 17.79 -10.89
CA LYS A 86 15.36 17.72 -9.47
C LYS A 86 16.36 16.62 -9.13
N THR A 87 16.24 15.46 -9.78
CA THR A 87 17.07 14.28 -9.53
C THR A 87 18.34 14.26 -10.39
N GLY A 88 18.35 15.00 -11.50
CA GLY A 88 19.39 14.94 -12.53
C GLY A 88 19.37 13.62 -13.31
N LEU A 89 18.33 12.80 -13.19
CA LEU A 89 18.17 11.56 -13.95
C LEU A 89 17.53 11.85 -15.32
N PRO A 90 17.89 11.14 -16.40
CA PRO A 90 17.24 11.32 -17.70
C PRO A 90 15.73 11.09 -17.64
N GLU A 91 14.95 11.89 -18.36
CA GLU A 91 13.48 11.74 -18.41
C GLU A 91 13.05 10.34 -18.85
N GLU A 92 13.77 9.75 -19.80
CA GLU A 92 13.51 8.39 -20.29
C GLU A 92 13.68 7.34 -19.18
N LEU A 93 14.71 7.49 -18.34
CA LEU A 93 14.95 6.60 -17.20
C LEU A 93 13.81 6.72 -16.17
N VAL A 94 13.42 7.95 -15.84
CA VAL A 94 12.34 8.20 -14.88
C VAL A 94 11.00 7.66 -15.40
N ALA A 95 10.69 7.87 -16.68
CA ALA A 95 9.48 7.34 -17.31
C ALA A 95 9.49 5.81 -17.39
N ARG A 96 10.66 5.19 -17.58
CA ARG A 96 10.80 3.73 -17.56
C ARG A 96 10.47 3.16 -16.18
N VAL A 97 11.03 3.72 -15.12
CA VAL A 97 10.74 3.29 -13.73
C VAL A 97 9.24 3.36 -13.43
N LEU A 98 8.55 4.42 -13.87
CA LEU A 98 7.09 4.53 -13.70
C LEU A 98 6.33 3.41 -14.42
N ARG A 99 6.72 3.06 -15.65
CA ARG A 99 6.05 2.00 -16.43
C ARG A 99 6.32 0.62 -15.85
N GLU A 100 7.55 0.33 -15.46
CA GLU A 100 7.91 -0.94 -14.79
C GLU A 100 7.13 -1.11 -13.48
N ASN A 101 6.98 -0.03 -12.71
CA ASN A 101 6.13 -0.04 -11.52
C ASN A 101 4.65 -0.29 -11.86
N ALA A 102 4.12 0.36 -12.89
CA ALA A 102 2.74 0.15 -13.34
C ALA A 102 2.48 -1.30 -13.77
N GLU A 103 3.41 -1.90 -14.52
CA GLU A 103 3.30 -3.29 -14.98
C GLU A 103 3.24 -4.29 -13.83
N LYS A 104 4.03 -4.07 -12.77
CA LYS A 104 4.01 -4.88 -11.54
C LYS A 104 2.60 -4.94 -10.94
N TYR A 105 1.89 -3.82 -10.90
CA TYR A 105 0.53 -3.76 -10.36
C TYR A 105 -0.53 -4.16 -11.38
N ARG A 106 -0.28 -4.01 -12.68
CA ARG A 106 -1.18 -4.43 -13.74
C ARG A 106 -1.44 -5.94 -13.71
N ALA A 107 -0.42 -6.76 -13.45
CA ALA A 107 -0.57 -8.21 -13.35
C ALA A 107 -1.45 -8.64 -12.15
N ALA A 108 -1.43 -7.85 -11.07
CA ALA A 108 -2.29 -8.06 -9.89
C ALA A 108 -3.69 -7.45 -10.06
N ASN A 109 -3.86 -6.55 -11.05
CA ASN A 109 -5.11 -5.87 -11.34
C ASN A 109 -6.04 -6.82 -12.09
N LEU A 110 -6.85 -7.59 -11.37
CA LEU A 110 -7.97 -8.32 -11.96
C LEU A 110 -8.87 -7.27 -12.63
N TYR A 111 -8.92 -7.27 -13.98
CA TYR A 111 -9.59 -6.25 -14.80
C TYR A 111 -11.02 -5.87 -14.35
N VAL A 112 -11.72 -6.75 -13.61
CA VAL A 112 -13.09 -6.55 -13.09
C VAL A 112 -13.14 -5.84 -11.73
N LEU A 113 -12.10 -5.95 -10.91
CA LEU A 113 -12.02 -5.35 -9.56
C LEU A 113 -11.12 -4.11 -9.51
N GLY A 114 -10.41 -3.83 -10.60
CA GLY A 114 -9.52 -2.69 -10.74
C GLY A 114 -10.20 -1.43 -11.26
N PRO A 115 -9.53 -0.27 -11.19
CA PRO A 115 -10.08 1.00 -11.65
C PRO A 115 -10.14 1.15 -13.18
N GLY A 116 -9.74 0.12 -13.94
CA GLY A 116 -9.76 0.13 -15.41
C GLY A 116 -8.61 0.91 -16.07
N TYR A 117 -7.65 1.40 -15.28
CA TYR A 117 -6.45 2.09 -15.74
C TYR A 117 -5.20 1.62 -14.97
N ASP A 118 -4.03 1.91 -15.53
CA ASP A 118 -2.74 1.57 -14.93
C ASP A 118 -2.44 2.48 -13.73
N ILE A 119 -2.05 1.88 -12.61
CA ILE A 119 -1.74 2.56 -11.35
C ILE A 119 -0.25 2.47 -11.04
N VAL A 120 0.29 3.49 -10.40
CA VAL A 120 1.68 3.59 -9.98
C VAL A 120 1.74 3.88 -8.49
N ASN A 121 2.61 3.16 -7.79
CA ASN A 121 2.92 3.42 -6.40
C ASN A 121 4.01 4.50 -6.28
N VAL A 122 3.60 5.69 -5.88
CA VAL A 122 4.45 6.88 -5.81
C VAL A 122 5.57 6.72 -4.77
N VAL A 123 5.29 5.99 -3.69
CA VAL A 123 6.25 5.74 -2.60
C VAL A 123 7.35 4.80 -3.07
N GLU A 124 6.98 3.73 -3.78
CA GLU A 124 7.94 2.76 -4.31
C GLU A 124 8.90 3.43 -5.29
N VAL A 125 8.33 4.17 -6.24
CA VAL A 125 9.09 4.90 -7.25
C VAL A 125 10.02 5.94 -6.61
N ASN A 126 9.55 6.70 -5.62
CA ASN A 126 10.40 7.67 -4.94
C ASN A 126 11.61 7.01 -4.25
N LYS A 127 11.43 5.85 -3.60
CA LYS A 127 12.52 5.09 -2.99
C LYS A 127 13.51 4.55 -4.03
N GLU A 128 12.99 4.10 -5.17
CA GLU A 128 13.82 3.60 -6.26
C GLU A 128 14.65 4.71 -6.91
N LEU A 129 14.03 5.86 -7.18
CA LEU A 129 14.73 7.04 -7.70
C LEU A 129 15.79 7.57 -6.72
N ALA A 130 15.52 7.54 -5.41
CA ALA A 130 16.51 7.92 -4.40
C ALA A 130 17.78 7.04 -4.51
N LYS A 131 17.61 5.71 -4.59
CA LYS A 131 18.73 4.77 -4.77
C LYS A 131 19.49 5.00 -6.08
N LEU A 132 18.77 5.29 -7.17
CA LEU A 132 19.38 5.57 -8.48
C LEU A 132 20.17 6.89 -8.47
N ALA A 133 19.64 7.93 -7.82
CA ALA A 133 20.31 9.21 -7.66
C ALA A 133 21.57 9.08 -6.79
N GLU A 134 21.51 8.34 -5.68
CA GLU A 134 22.66 8.03 -4.83
C GLU A 134 23.76 7.27 -5.61
N ARG A 135 23.39 6.25 -6.38
CA ARG A 135 24.34 5.48 -7.20
C ARG A 135 25.04 6.35 -8.25
N LYS A 136 24.34 7.35 -8.80
CA LYS A 136 24.94 8.32 -9.73
C LYS A 136 25.89 9.28 -9.02
N GLY A 137 25.57 9.71 -7.80
CA GLY A 137 26.41 10.62 -7.00
C GLY A 137 27.66 9.96 -6.39
N GLY A 138 27.61 8.68 -6.06
CA GLY A 138 28.72 7.94 -5.43
C GLY A 138 29.80 7.41 -6.39
N GLY A 139 29.63 7.57 -7.70
CA GLY A 139 30.58 7.10 -8.73
C GLY A 139 31.59 8.15 -9.21
N GLY A 140 31.68 9.31 -8.54
CA GLY A 140 32.57 10.40 -8.90
C GLY A 140 33.42 10.87 -7.71
N GLY A 141 34.26 9.98 -7.19
CA GLY A 141 35.32 10.28 -6.21
C GLY A 141 36.66 9.80 -6.74
#